data_AF-A0A0M3HKE4-F1
#
_entry.id   AF-A0A0M3HKE4-F1
#
_cell.length_a   1.000
_cell.length_b   1.000
_cell.length_c   1.000
_cell.angle_alpha   90.00
_cell.angle_beta   90.00
_cell.angle_gamma   90.00
#
_symmetry.space_group_name_H-M   'P 1'
#
loop_
_entity.id
_entity.type
_entity.pdbx_description
1 polymer ?
#
loop_
_entity_poly.entity_id
_entity_poly.type
_entity_poly.pdbx_seq_one_letter_code
_entity_poly.pdbx_strand_id
1 'polypeptide(L)'
;MSLCSENLARIQSLAARSILQYSEEIRFAVDGSIELATPQMNHAGKYTCHVSNLAGDDHITYLLKVQEPPLIISDIPGTIDVVLGMILEIPCRAIGTPDPTVTWEKDGFQSA
;
A
#
# COMPACT_ATOMS: atom_id res chain seq x y z
N MET A 1 14.36 -5.00 -12.33
CA MET A 1 14.01 -5.43 -13.71
C MET A 1 12.94 -4.49 -14.21
N SER A 2 13.38 -3.41 -14.84
CA SER A 2 12.64 -2.24 -15.31
C SER A 2 12.10 -2.50 -16.71
N LEU A 3 10.79 -2.71 -16.82
CA LEU A 3 10.12 -3.06 -18.09
C LEU A 3 9.90 -1.87 -19.05
N CYS A 4 10.38 -0.66 -18.71
CA CYS A 4 10.34 0.51 -19.61
C CYS A 4 11.68 0.80 -20.33
N SER A 5 12.69 -0.09 -20.20
CA SER A 5 14.08 0.24 -20.54
C SER A 5 14.53 -0.11 -21.97
N GLU A 6 13.72 -0.75 -22.83
CA GLU A 6 14.26 -1.21 -24.12
C GLU A 6 13.60 -0.54 -25.34
N ASN A 7 14.38 0.39 -25.91
CA ASN A 7 14.38 0.89 -27.29
C ASN A 7 13.33 1.93 -27.73
N LEU A 8 13.85 3.16 -27.93
CA LEU A 8 13.50 4.11 -29.01
C LEU A 8 12.00 4.23 -29.35
N ALA A 9 11.25 4.91 -28.48
CA ALA A 9 10.05 5.61 -28.90
C ALA A 9 9.99 6.96 -28.19
N ARG A 10 9.76 8.01 -28.96
CA ARG A 10 9.54 9.38 -28.45
C ARG A 10 8.33 9.30 -27.52
N ILE A 11 8.56 9.39 -26.21
CA ILE A 11 7.51 9.25 -25.18
C ILE A 11 6.59 10.48 -25.30
N GLN A 12 5.54 10.36 -26.10
CA GLN A 12 4.37 11.21 -25.96
C GLN A 12 3.63 10.71 -24.72
N SER A 13 3.73 11.52 -23.67
CA SER A 13 2.96 11.48 -22.43
C SER A 13 1.67 10.67 -22.51
N LEU A 14 1.54 9.75 -21.55
CA LEU A 14 0.35 8.98 -21.20
C LEU A 14 -0.96 9.72 -21.52
N ALA A 15 -1.64 9.28 -22.57
CA ALA A 15 -3.08 9.49 -22.70
C ALA A 15 -3.80 8.47 -21.81
N ALA A 16 -3.73 8.65 -20.50
CA ALA A 16 -4.77 8.15 -19.63
C ALA A 16 -6.01 9.00 -19.93
N ARG A 17 -6.85 8.56 -20.88
CA ARG A 17 -8.09 9.25 -21.30
C ARG A 17 -9.15 9.39 -20.19
N SER A 18 -8.78 9.22 -18.93
CA SER A 18 -9.59 9.58 -17.75
C SER A 18 -8.81 9.69 -16.44
N ILE A 19 -7.50 9.99 -16.44
CA ILE A 19 -6.81 10.49 -15.23
C ILE A 19 -6.11 11.79 -15.58
N LEU A 20 -6.92 12.82 -15.80
CA LEU A 20 -6.52 14.19 -15.52
C LEU A 20 -6.43 14.36 -14.01
N GLN A 21 -5.37 13.85 -13.39
CA GLN A 21 -4.99 14.33 -12.06
C GLN A 21 -3.48 14.31 -11.97
N TYR A 22 -2.88 15.40 -12.47
CA TYR A 22 -1.54 15.84 -12.10
C TYR A 22 -1.58 16.10 -10.58
N SER A 23 -1.40 15.05 -9.79
CA SER A 23 -1.26 15.15 -8.34
C SER A 23 0.16 15.61 -8.05
N GLU A 24 0.35 16.65 -7.24
CA GLU A 24 1.67 17.15 -6.83
C GLU A 24 2.52 16.07 -6.12
N GLU A 25 1.90 14.98 -5.68
CA GLU A 25 2.52 13.86 -4.97
C GLU A 25 3.12 12.78 -5.89
N ILE A 26 2.83 12.82 -7.20
CA ILE A 26 3.27 11.81 -8.18
C ILE A 26 4.33 12.40 -9.11
N ARG A 27 5.55 11.84 -9.07
CA ARG A 27 6.68 12.31 -9.89
C ARG A 27 7.00 11.27 -10.96
N PHE A 28 7.33 11.75 -12.14
CA PHE A 28 7.78 10.92 -13.26
C PHE A 28 9.28 11.13 -13.45
N ALA A 29 10.04 10.06 -13.33
CA ALA A 29 11.47 10.08 -13.57
C ALA A 29 11.78 9.96 -15.07
N VAL A 30 12.99 10.36 -15.45
CA VAL A 30 13.46 10.37 -16.85
C VAL A 30 13.57 8.95 -17.43
N ASP A 31 13.74 7.95 -16.57
CA ASP A 31 13.78 6.53 -16.93
C ASP A 31 12.39 5.90 -17.13
N GLY A 32 11.31 6.69 -17.01
CA GLY A 32 9.94 6.23 -17.14
C GLY A 32 9.35 5.60 -15.87
N SER A 33 10.06 5.69 -14.73
CA SER A 33 9.54 5.25 -13.44
C SER A 33 8.59 6.30 -12.81
N ILE A 34 7.66 5.81 -11.98
CA ILE A 34 6.71 6.64 -11.23
C ILE A 34 7.11 6.58 -9.75
N GLU A 35 7.30 7.74 -9.14
CA GLU A 35 7.64 7.89 -7.73
C GLU A 35 6.47 8.52 -6.96
N LEU A 36 6.09 7.90 -5.85
CA LEU A 36 5.16 8.45 -4.85
C LEU A 36 5.94 8.66 -3.54
N ALA A 37 6.07 9.91 -3.10
CA ALA A 37 6.77 10.22 -1.85
C ALA A 37 5.98 9.79 -0.61
N THR A 38 4.65 9.95 -0.66
CA THR A 38 3.72 9.64 0.44
C THR A 38 2.53 8.85 -0.09
N PRO A 39 2.61 7.51 -0.17
CA PRO A 39 1.49 6.70 -0.62
C PRO A 39 0.31 6.80 0.34
N GLN A 40 -0.87 7.04 -0.22
CA GLN A 40 -2.15 7.16 0.47
C GLN A 40 -3.12 6.15 -0.13
N MET A 41 -4.17 5.77 0.61
CA MET A 41 -5.12 4.74 0.15
C MET A 41 -5.81 5.07 -1.17
N ASN A 42 -6.04 6.36 -1.45
CA ASN A 42 -6.60 6.84 -2.72
C ASN A 42 -5.65 6.65 -3.93
N HIS A 43 -4.38 6.34 -3.71
CA HIS A 43 -3.44 5.99 -4.78
C HIS A 43 -3.52 4.50 -5.18
N ALA A 44 -4.21 3.65 -4.43
CA ALA A 44 -4.37 2.25 -4.81
C ALA A 44 -5.22 2.15 -6.09
N GLY A 45 -4.78 1.34 -7.05
CA GLY A 45 -5.47 1.25 -8.33
C GLY A 45 -4.65 0.63 -9.45
N LYS A 46 -5.24 0.59 -10.65
CA LYS A 46 -4.58 0.12 -11.86
C LYS A 46 -3.86 1.29 -12.54
N TYR A 47 -2.57 1.11 -12.78
CA TYR A 47 -1.73 2.04 -13.53
C TYR A 47 -1.33 1.40 -14.85
N THR A 48 -1.62 2.07 -15.96
CA THR A 48 -1.28 1.57 -17.30
C THR A 48 -0.25 2.49 -17.93
N CYS A 49 0.89 1.92 -18.32
CA CYS A 49 1.83 2.59 -19.20
C CYS A 49 1.44 2.29 -20.65
N HIS A 50 1.37 3.33 -21.47
CA HIS A 50 1.04 3.22 -22.89
C HIS A 50 2.20 3.77 -23.72
N VAL A 51 2.64 3.01 -24.71
CA VAL A 51 3.74 3.36 -25.62
C VAL A 51 3.23 3.30 -27.05
N SER A 52 3.49 4.33 -27.84
CA SER A 52 2.99 4.47 -29.20
C SER A 52 4.11 4.89 -30.15
N ASN A 53 4.21 4.26 -31.32
CA ASN A 53 5.11 4.67 -32.40
C ASN A 53 4.42 4.56 -33.78
N LEU A 54 5.15 4.80 -34.87
CA LEU A 54 4.59 4.75 -36.22
C LEU A 54 4.11 3.35 -36.66
N ALA A 55 4.57 2.29 -35.99
CA ALA A 55 4.21 0.90 -36.29
C ALA A 55 2.99 0.42 -35.47
N GLY A 56 2.63 1.10 -34.39
CA GLY A 56 1.48 0.75 -33.56
C GLY A 56 1.64 1.18 -32.10
N ASP A 57 0.78 0.60 -31.26
CA ASP A 57 0.66 0.91 -29.84
C ASP A 57 0.80 -0.37 -29.00
N ASP A 58 1.40 -0.23 -27.82
CA ASP A 58 1.50 -1.28 -26.82
C ASP A 58 1.27 -0.72 -25.41
N HIS A 59 0.87 -1.58 -24.47
CA HIS A 59 0.61 -1.16 -23.10
C HIS A 59 0.87 -2.26 -22.07
N ILE A 60 1.23 -1.82 -20.87
CA ILE A 60 1.38 -2.70 -19.71
C ILE A 60 0.63 -2.11 -18.51
N THR A 61 -0.07 -2.96 -17.77
CA THR A 61 -0.87 -2.57 -16.60
C THR A 61 -0.33 -3.20 -15.32
N TYR A 62 -0.18 -2.38 -14.29
CA TYR A 62 0.19 -2.77 -12.93
C TYR A 62 -0.94 -2.46 -11.94
N LEU A 63 -1.07 -3.29 -10.91
CA LEU A 63 -1.97 -3.03 -9.78
C LEU A 63 -1.15 -2.53 -8.59
N LEU A 64 -1.31 -1.25 -8.26
CA LEU A 64 -0.76 -0.66 -7.04
C LEU A 64 -1.68 -0.99 -5.87
N LYS A 65 -1.12 -1.63 -4.85
CA LYS A 65 -1.77 -1.83 -3.55
C LYS A 65 -1.06 -0.97 -2.52
N VAL A 66 -1.84 -0.18 -1.79
CA VAL A 66 -1.34 0.59 -0.64
C VAL A 66 -1.74 -0.14 0.62
N GLN A 67 -0.85 -0.19 1.61
CA GLN A 67 -1.03 -0.90 2.86
C GLN A 67 -0.87 0.06 4.02
N GLU A 68 -1.69 -0.15 5.05
CA GLU A 68 -1.62 0.57 6.31
C GLU A 68 -1.06 -0.40 7.37
N PRO A 69 -0.02 0.01 8.12
CA PRO A 69 0.51 -0.82 9.18
C PRO A 69 -0.55 -1.06 10.26
N PRO A 70 -0.49 -2.20 10.98
CA PRO A 70 -1.39 -2.46 12.09
C PRO A 70 -1.29 -1.39 13.18
N LEU A 71 -2.44 -0.87 13.62
CA LEU A 71 -2.58 0.04 14.74
C LEU A 71 -3.51 -0.57 15.79
N ILE A 72 -3.00 -0.76 17.01
CA ILE A 72 -3.83 -1.18 18.14
C ILE A 72 -4.67 0.00 18.61
N ILE A 73 -5.99 -0.15 18.56
CA ILE A 73 -6.97 0.89 18.94
C ILE A 73 -7.69 0.56 20.26
N SER A 74 -7.29 -0.53 20.92
CA SER A 74 -7.77 -0.86 22.25
C SER A 74 -7.02 -0.06 23.30
N ASP A 75 -7.78 0.54 24.22
CA ASP A 75 -7.22 1.19 25.39
C ASP A 75 -6.88 0.13 26.43
N ILE A 76 -5.66 -0.39 26.36
CA ILE A 76 -5.15 -1.42 27.26
C ILE A 76 -4.24 -0.76 28.29
N PRO A 77 -4.57 -0.83 29.59
CA PRO A 77 -3.70 -0.32 30.64
C PRO A 77 -2.35 -1.05 30.63
N GLY A 78 -1.25 -0.34 30.88
CA GLY A 78 0.08 -0.95 30.97
C GLY A 78 0.21 -1.98 32.12
N THR A 79 -0.56 -1.78 33.20
CA THR A 79 -0.63 -2.70 34.35
C THR A 79 -2.09 -2.91 34.72
N ILE A 80 -2.47 -4.17 34.95
CA ILE A 80 -3.82 -4.56 35.36
C ILE A 80 -3.71 -5.43 36.62
N ASP A 81 -4.31 -4.97 37.72
CA ASP A 81 -4.45 -5.74 38.96
C ASP A 81 -5.76 -6.53 38.94
N VAL A 82 -5.70 -7.82 39.25
CA VAL A 82 -6.87 -8.72 39.23
C VAL A 82 -6.94 -9.50 40.53
N VAL A 83 -8.16 -9.62 41.07
CA VAL A 83 -8.42 -10.43 42.26
C VAL A 83 -8.36 -11.91 41.90
N LEU A 84 -7.66 -12.70 42.71
CA LEU A 84 -7.48 -14.12 42.48
C LEU A 84 -8.84 -14.85 42.35
N GLY A 85 -8.95 -15.68 41.31
CA GLY A 85 -10.19 -16.42 40.99
C GLY A 85 -11.18 -15.67 40.09
N MET A 86 -10.93 -14.41 39.76
CA MET A 86 -11.71 -13.66 38.78
C MET A 86 -11.20 -13.90 37.35
N ILE A 87 -12.10 -13.80 36.38
CA ILE A 87 -11.77 -13.83 34.95
C ILE A 87 -11.31 -12.43 34.53
N LEU A 88 -10.19 -12.36 33.81
CA LEU A 88 -9.71 -11.14 33.17
C LEU A 88 -9.95 -11.23 31.67
N GLU A 89 -10.66 -10.25 31.12
CA GLU A 89 -10.79 -10.04 29.69
C GLU A 89 -9.93 -8.84 29.28
N ILE A 90 -8.95 -9.06 28.40
CA ILE A 90 -8.15 -7.99 27.82
C ILE A 90 -8.61 -7.80 26.38
N PRO A 91 -9.35 -6.72 26.05
CA PRO A 91 -9.75 -6.48 24.68
C PRO A 91 -8.53 -6.08 23.84
N CYS A 92 -8.35 -6.71 22.69
CA CYS A 92 -7.40 -6.25 21.68
C CYS A 92 -8.06 -6.20 20.32
N ARG A 93 -8.04 -5.01 19.74
CA ARG A 93 -8.56 -4.67 18.43
C ARG A 93 -7.48 -3.87 17.73
N ALA A 94 -7.06 -4.37 16.59
CA ALA A 94 -6.14 -3.69 15.70
C ALA A 94 -6.85 -3.39 14.37
N ILE A 95 -6.49 -2.27 13.76
CA ILE A 95 -6.90 -1.90 12.40
C ILE A 95 -5.67 -1.84 11.51
N GLY A 96 -5.84 -2.02 10.21
CA GLY A 96 -4.75 -1.99 9.24
C GLY A 96 -5.22 -2.54 7.91
N THR A 97 -4.40 -2.42 6.88
CA THR A 97 -4.70 -2.97 5.56
C THR A 97 -3.47 -3.74 5.05
N PRO A 98 -3.55 -5.06 4.86
CA PRO A 98 -4.71 -5.92 5.09
C PRO A 98 -5.10 -6.03 6.57
N ASP A 99 -6.28 -6.57 6.84
CA ASP A 99 -6.78 -6.76 8.21
C ASP A 99 -5.74 -7.50 9.09
N PRO A 100 -5.35 -6.95 10.25
CA PRO A 100 -4.30 -7.52 11.06
C PRO A 100 -4.74 -8.79 11.78
N THR A 101 -3.83 -9.75 11.90
CA THR A 101 -4.00 -10.90 12.78
C THR A 101 -3.54 -10.53 14.18
N VAL A 102 -4.39 -10.74 15.18
CA VAL A 102 -4.08 -10.45 16.59
C VAL A 102 -3.70 -11.76 17.28
N THR A 103 -2.54 -11.77 17.92
CA THR A 103 -2.07 -12.88 18.75
C THR A 103 -1.70 -12.37 20.14
N TRP A 104 -2.02 -13.16 21.15
CA TRP A 104 -1.67 -12.87 22.54
C TRP A 104 -0.41 -13.63 22.93
N GLU A 105 0.47 -12.96 23.66
CA GLU A 105 1.70 -13.53 24.20
C GLU A 105 1.83 -13.15 25.66
N LYS A 106 2.25 -14.11 26.48
CA LYS A 106 2.61 -13.91 27.88
C LYS A 106 3.96 -14.55 28.14
N ASP A 107 4.92 -13.77 28.64
CA ASP A 107 6.26 -14.25 29.02
C ASP A 107 7.01 -15.00 27.90
N GLY A 108 6.83 -14.60 26.63
CA GLY A 108 7.43 -15.30 25.49
C GLY A 108 6.58 -16.43 24.90
N PHE A 109 5.45 -16.78 25.52
CA PHE A 109 4.57 -17.86 25.10
C PHE A 109 3.31 -17.33 24.46
N GLN A 110 3.07 -17.72 23.21
CA GLN A 110 1.81 -17.44 22.52
C GLN A 110 0.69 -18.26 23.17
N SER A 111 -0.40 -17.60 23.54
CA SER A 111 -1.60 -18.32 23.96
C SER A 111 -2.27 -18.93 22.72
N ALA A 112 -2.58 -20.23 22.81
CA ALA A 112 -3.28 -20.97 21.75
C ALA A 112 -4.74 -20.50 21.55
#